data_AF-A0A6A5U2M9-F1
#
_entry.id   AF-A0A6A5U2M9-F1
#
_cell.length_a   1.000
_cell.length_b   1.000
_cell.length_c   1.000
_cell.angle_alpha   90.00
_cell.angle_beta   90.00
_cell.angle_gamma   90.00
#
_symmetry.space_group_name_H-M   'P 1'
#
loop_
_entity.id
_entity.type
_entity.pdbx_description
1 polymer ?
#
loop_
_entity_poly.entity_id
_entity_poly.type
_entity_poly.pdbx_seq_one_letter_code
_entity_poly.pdbx_strand_id
1 'polypeptide(L)'
;PLTIVPAPANTRADIHILFTPMGASETQYAFTNMIADGLSLSPGLINITFNDDYTWTDDRLFNFTALHEIGHALGLSHSKVEDAVMFAYYGGLIREISPDDEAAVHVVYGWREPRWRSIGGGGGDAGVRGLVMVSSTSTSSVWDKPARGDGIYQLRSTGKVLYYSPSSGTGTGTGTGTWLSIDNNKDTVQITGANGFLYQRHVDGSIYKYRGTGSEWQYIGAANENVMDIVAAADQIYLLGRDGLIARWTGGTGTSQQQQWTTIHPASSPAPIQIVITDSQTLWLLLASGSLLRSSPPYSSLQLVDTNPLNAAIAVGAENFYKLQSDGQVVWLDPVQYFWSTIEEAGSVGVYAVGAFVYSRHGDGSLWRYTGTPGVWEMLDKGAGGQGEGEGKEGGRVVGDRTGGVWARRDAGAGEVWELVS
;
A
#
# COMPACT_ATOMS: atom_id res chain seq x y z
N PRO A 1 14.20 6.73 19.18
CA PRO A 1 14.91 6.69 17.88
C PRO A 1 16.38 6.28 18.06
N LEU A 2 16.83 5.30 17.29
CA LEU A 2 18.25 4.96 17.16
C LEU A 2 18.97 6.17 16.53
N THR A 3 20.07 6.62 17.14
CA THR A 3 20.92 7.68 16.59
C THR A 3 22.30 7.09 16.38
N ILE A 4 22.74 6.98 15.13
CA ILE A 4 24.06 6.49 14.79
C ILE A 4 24.98 7.71 14.68
N VAL A 5 25.95 7.80 15.57
CA VAL A 5 26.99 8.84 15.53
C VAL A 5 28.37 8.17 15.51
N PRO A 6 29.36 8.75 14.82
CA PRO A 6 30.74 8.31 14.94
C PRO A 6 31.16 8.34 16.42
N ALA A 7 31.69 7.23 16.91
CA ALA A 7 32.22 7.18 18.26
C ALA A 7 33.39 8.18 18.40
N PRO A 8 33.44 8.97 19.48
CA PRO A 8 34.62 9.77 19.82
C PRO A 8 35.90 8.91 19.84
N ALA A 9 37.02 9.49 19.43
CA ALA A 9 38.30 8.78 19.26
C ALA A 9 38.83 8.06 20.53
N ASN A 10 38.30 8.40 21.70
CA ASN A 10 38.67 7.83 23.01
C ASN A 10 37.57 6.97 23.63
N THR A 11 36.54 6.61 22.87
CA THR A 11 35.42 5.77 23.33
C THR A 11 35.36 4.49 22.50
N ARG A 12 34.86 3.42 23.12
CA ARG A 12 34.59 2.18 22.40
C ARG A 12 33.29 2.35 21.61
N ALA A 13 33.35 2.12 20.31
CA ALA A 13 32.15 2.09 19.48
C ALA A 13 31.30 0.87 19.82
N ASP A 14 29.98 1.00 19.74
CA ASP A 14 29.07 -0.15 19.89
C ASP A 14 29.19 -1.11 18.69
N ILE A 15 29.32 -0.51 17.49
CA ILE A 15 29.47 -1.18 16.20
C ILE A 15 30.76 -0.68 15.55
N HIS A 16 31.61 -1.62 15.13
CA HIS A 16 32.80 -1.34 14.35
C HIS A 16 32.53 -1.63 12.87
N ILE A 17 32.92 -0.70 11.99
CA ILE A 17 32.88 -0.89 10.54
C ILE A 17 34.32 -0.99 10.04
N LEU A 18 34.64 -2.08 9.36
CA LEU A 18 35.98 -2.38 8.87
C LEU A 18 35.96 -2.68 7.37
N PHE A 19 37.05 -2.31 6.69
CA PHE A 19 37.39 -2.75 5.35
C PHE A 19 38.68 -3.55 5.45
N THR A 20 38.65 -4.81 5.02
CA THR A 20 39.82 -5.69 5.08
C THR A 20 39.76 -6.71 3.96
N PRO A 21 40.92 -7.08 3.37
CA PRO A 21 41.02 -8.24 2.49
C PRO A 21 40.47 -9.49 3.20
N MET A 22 39.64 -10.26 2.51
CA MET A 22 39.10 -11.54 3.00
C MET A 22 39.78 -12.75 2.34
N GLY A 23 40.65 -12.51 1.37
CA GLY A 23 41.38 -13.51 0.60
C GLY A 23 40.76 -13.70 -0.79
N ALA A 24 41.63 -13.89 -1.79
CA ALA A 24 41.25 -13.94 -3.20
C ALA A 24 40.29 -15.09 -3.59
N SER A 25 40.06 -16.07 -2.70
CA SER A 25 39.09 -17.16 -2.91
C SER A 25 37.75 -16.92 -2.23
N GLU A 26 37.61 -15.88 -1.41
CA GLU A 26 36.36 -15.58 -0.73
C GLU A 26 35.40 -14.86 -1.69
N THR A 27 34.15 -15.30 -1.68
CA THR A 27 33.10 -14.77 -2.57
C THR A 27 32.10 -13.87 -1.84
N GLN A 28 32.15 -13.82 -0.50
CA GLN A 28 31.34 -12.92 0.29
C GLN A 28 31.75 -11.45 0.09
N TYR A 29 30.74 -10.59 -0.05
CA TYR A 29 30.93 -9.14 -0.16
C TYR A 29 31.20 -8.50 1.21
N ALA A 30 30.53 -8.99 2.24
CA ALA A 30 30.67 -8.54 3.62
C ALA A 30 30.18 -9.63 4.58
N PHE A 31 30.42 -9.43 5.87
CA PHE A 31 29.77 -10.19 6.93
C PHE A 31 29.69 -9.36 8.22
N THR A 32 28.76 -9.74 9.10
CA THR A 32 28.63 -9.19 10.44
C THR A 32 28.89 -10.27 11.47
N ASN A 33 29.88 -10.01 12.33
CA ASN A 33 30.15 -10.84 13.50
C ASN A 33 29.66 -10.12 14.75
N MET A 34 28.85 -10.81 15.56
CA MET A 34 28.38 -10.30 16.84
C MET A 34 28.40 -11.38 17.92
N ILE A 35 28.63 -10.95 19.18
CA ILE A 35 28.41 -11.78 20.36
C ILE A 35 27.10 -11.33 21.00
N ALA A 36 26.09 -12.19 20.92
CA ALA A 36 24.78 -12.00 21.51
C ALA A 36 24.46 -13.17 22.46
N ASP A 37 23.92 -12.87 23.64
CA ASP A 37 23.48 -13.88 24.62
C ASP A 37 21.98 -14.21 24.50
N GLY A 38 21.34 -13.74 23.43
CA GLY A 38 19.91 -13.91 23.17
C GLY A 38 19.01 -12.90 23.87
N LEU A 39 19.55 -12.05 24.76
CA LEU A 39 18.79 -11.01 25.48
C LEU A 39 19.40 -9.61 25.34
N SER A 40 20.68 -9.52 25.04
CA SER A 40 21.40 -8.25 24.85
C SER A 40 22.52 -8.38 23.82
N LEU A 41 22.77 -7.28 23.12
CA LEU A 41 23.99 -7.12 22.32
C LEU A 41 25.12 -6.70 23.25
N SER A 42 26.25 -7.41 23.21
CA SER A 42 27.44 -6.98 23.97
C SER A 42 28.09 -5.80 23.26
N PRO A 43 28.06 -4.57 23.81
CA PRO A 43 28.62 -3.39 23.15
C PRO A 43 30.08 -3.60 22.76
N GLY A 44 30.47 -3.13 21.57
CA GLY A 44 31.82 -3.19 21.01
C GLY A 44 32.34 -4.60 20.67
N LEU A 45 31.45 -5.58 20.57
CA LEU A 45 31.73 -6.90 19.99
C LEU A 45 30.94 -7.13 18.70
N ILE A 46 30.43 -6.04 18.08
CA ILE A 46 29.74 -6.07 16.80
C ILE A 46 30.69 -5.50 15.75
N ASN A 47 31.02 -6.31 14.75
CA ASN A 47 31.91 -5.94 13.66
C ASN A 47 31.22 -6.19 12.32
N ILE A 48 31.00 -5.12 11.55
CA ILE A 48 30.64 -5.19 10.14
C ILE A 48 31.94 -5.14 9.34
N THR A 49 32.19 -6.15 8.52
CA THR A 49 33.42 -6.26 7.74
C THR A 49 33.09 -6.30 6.26
N PHE A 50 33.57 -5.32 5.50
CA PHE A 50 33.46 -5.28 4.04
C PHE A 50 34.72 -5.84 3.39
N ASN A 51 34.53 -6.62 2.32
CA ASN A 51 35.62 -7.27 1.59
C ASN A 51 36.35 -6.24 0.74
N ASP A 52 37.60 -5.93 1.10
CA ASP A 52 38.45 -4.97 0.38
C ASP A 52 39.10 -5.58 -0.89
N ASP A 53 39.03 -6.91 -1.05
CA ASP A 53 39.40 -7.58 -2.31
C ASP A 53 38.33 -7.37 -3.40
N TYR A 54 37.11 -6.99 -3.02
CA TYR A 54 36.04 -6.67 -3.96
C TYR A 54 36.14 -5.23 -4.46
N THR A 55 36.10 -5.05 -5.78
CA THR A 55 36.11 -3.71 -6.37
C THR A 55 34.70 -3.12 -6.36
N TRP A 56 34.38 -2.37 -5.31
CA TRP A 56 33.10 -1.67 -5.11
C TRP A 56 32.86 -0.54 -6.14
N THR A 57 32.49 -0.91 -7.36
CA THR A 57 32.23 0.03 -8.46
C THR A 57 30.74 0.37 -8.65
N ASP A 58 29.85 -0.40 -8.03
CA ASP A 58 28.41 -0.15 -8.02
C ASP A 58 27.97 0.28 -6.61
N ASP A 59 27.78 1.59 -6.42
CA ASP A 59 27.33 2.18 -5.15
C ASP A 59 26.01 1.58 -4.67
N ARG A 60 25.14 1.11 -5.59
CA ARG A 60 23.87 0.50 -5.22
C ARG A 60 24.09 -0.85 -4.54
N LEU A 61 25.03 -1.65 -5.06
CA LEU A 61 25.39 -2.94 -4.46
C LEU A 61 26.07 -2.74 -3.10
N PHE A 62 26.95 -1.75 -3.00
CA PHE A 62 27.56 -1.38 -1.72
C PHE A 62 26.50 -0.99 -0.69
N ASN A 63 25.59 -0.08 -1.05
CA ASN A 63 24.51 0.35 -0.15
C ASN A 63 23.59 -0.79 0.26
N PHE A 64 23.21 -1.68 -0.67
CA PHE A 64 22.41 -2.86 -0.39
C PHE A 64 23.11 -3.81 0.60
N THR A 65 24.38 -4.12 0.33
CA THR A 65 25.17 -4.99 1.20
C THR A 65 25.35 -4.37 2.58
N ALA A 66 25.69 -3.08 2.64
CA ALA A 66 25.84 -2.35 3.88
C ALA A 66 24.54 -2.34 4.70
N LEU A 67 23.39 -2.13 4.04
CA LEU A 67 22.10 -2.16 4.71
C LEU A 67 21.78 -3.54 5.32
N HIS A 68 22.07 -4.63 4.58
CA HIS A 68 21.92 -6.00 5.07
C HIS A 68 22.78 -6.26 6.33
N GLU A 69 24.06 -5.90 6.27
CA GLU A 69 24.97 -6.09 7.40
C GLU A 69 24.62 -5.20 8.60
N ILE A 70 24.18 -3.97 8.35
CA ILE A 70 23.67 -3.09 9.41
C ILE A 70 22.43 -3.72 10.07
N GLY A 71 21.55 -4.38 9.31
CA GLY A 71 20.43 -5.14 9.86
C GLY A 71 20.89 -6.19 10.86
N HIS A 72 21.91 -6.99 10.53
CA HIS A 72 22.53 -7.92 11.47
C HIS A 72 23.13 -7.22 12.69
N ALA A 73 23.83 -6.10 12.50
CA ALA A 73 24.39 -5.32 13.60
C ALA A 73 23.31 -4.76 14.54
N LEU A 74 22.11 -4.51 14.01
CA LEU A 74 20.92 -4.13 14.78
C LEU A 74 20.16 -5.33 15.37
N GLY A 75 20.66 -6.55 15.23
CA GLY A 75 20.09 -7.76 15.83
C GLY A 75 19.05 -8.47 14.95
N LEU A 76 18.90 -8.11 13.68
CA LEU A 76 18.02 -8.82 12.77
C LEU A 76 18.64 -10.13 12.30
N SER A 77 17.83 -11.19 12.29
CA SER A 77 18.18 -12.46 11.64
C SER A 77 17.84 -12.41 10.15
N HIS A 78 18.31 -13.40 9.40
CA HIS A 78 17.88 -13.51 8.01
C HIS A 78 16.35 -13.66 7.89
N SER A 79 15.76 -12.93 6.95
CA SER A 79 14.36 -13.07 6.58
C SER A 79 14.12 -14.33 5.75
N LYS A 80 12.88 -14.84 5.79
CA LYS A 80 12.38 -15.89 4.89
C LYS A 80 11.70 -15.32 3.64
N VAL A 81 11.47 -14.00 3.59
CA VAL A 81 10.90 -13.30 2.45
C VAL A 81 12.02 -13.06 1.45
N GLU A 82 11.96 -13.67 0.26
CA GLU A 82 13.03 -13.57 -0.74
C GLU A 82 13.25 -12.13 -1.23
N ASP A 83 12.21 -11.31 -1.17
CA ASP A 83 12.23 -9.89 -1.54
C ASP A 83 12.71 -8.96 -0.40
N ALA A 84 13.03 -9.50 0.79
CA ALA A 84 13.58 -8.71 1.89
C ALA A 84 15.06 -8.38 1.70
N VAL A 85 15.48 -7.24 2.24
CA VAL A 85 16.91 -6.92 2.34
C VAL A 85 17.60 -7.97 3.18
N MET A 86 17.00 -8.39 4.31
CA MET A 86 17.55 -9.40 5.20
C MET A 86 17.47 -10.83 4.69
N PHE A 87 17.04 -11.10 3.45
CA PHE A 87 17.05 -12.48 2.92
C PHE A 87 18.49 -13.02 2.82
N ALA A 88 18.70 -14.26 3.27
CA ALA A 88 20.02 -14.86 3.45
C ALA A 88 20.89 -14.98 2.18
N TYR A 89 20.26 -14.93 1.01
CA TYR A 89 20.95 -15.13 -0.27
C TYR A 89 20.81 -13.92 -1.17
N TYR A 90 21.93 -13.48 -1.73
CA TYR A 90 21.96 -12.48 -2.78
C TYR A 90 21.91 -13.14 -4.16
N GLY A 91 20.74 -13.07 -4.81
CA GLY A 91 20.53 -13.62 -6.16
C GLY A 91 20.97 -12.70 -7.30
N GLY A 92 21.73 -11.62 -7.02
CA GLY A 92 22.08 -10.61 -8.02
C GLY A 92 21.04 -9.49 -8.19
N LEU A 93 20.00 -9.46 -7.35
CA LEU A 93 18.95 -8.45 -7.37
C LEU A 93 19.06 -7.56 -6.14
N ILE A 94 19.21 -6.26 -6.36
CA ILE A 94 19.14 -5.23 -5.32
C ILE A 94 17.67 -5.01 -4.97
N ARG A 95 17.35 -5.09 -3.68
CA ARG A 95 15.98 -5.00 -3.15
C ARG A 95 15.84 -3.75 -2.30
N GLU A 96 14.65 -3.17 -2.30
CA GLU A 96 14.29 -2.11 -1.36
C GLU A 96 13.96 -2.73 0.00
N ILE A 97 13.88 -1.89 1.04
CA ILE A 97 13.45 -2.33 2.38
C ILE A 97 12.04 -2.92 2.26
N SER A 98 11.87 -4.16 2.74
CA SER A 98 10.58 -4.83 2.73
C SER A 98 9.80 -4.58 4.02
N PRO A 99 8.46 -4.77 4.00
CA PRO A 99 7.66 -4.80 5.22
C PRO A 99 8.17 -5.77 6.30
N ASP A 100 8.81 -6.87 5.92
CA ASP A 100 9.40 -7.83 6.87
C ASP A 100 10.62 -7.25 7.59
N ASP A 101 11.47 -6.51 6.87
CA ASP A 101 12.62 -5.82 7.45
C ASP A 101 12.17 -4.74 8.46
N GLU A 102 11.15 -3.95 8.10
CA GLU A 102 10.56 -2.91 8.97
C GLU A 102 9.88 -3.53 10.21
N ALA A 103 9.08 -4.58 10.02
CA ALA A 103 8.43 -5.28 11.11
C ALA A 103 9.45 -5.84 12.11
N ALA A 104 10.53 -6.46 11.60
CA ALA A 104 11.56 -7.05 12.44
C ALA A 104 12.28 -5.99 13.29
N VAL A 105 12.60 -4.81 12.72
CA VAL A 105 13.24 -3.75 13.51
C VAL A 105 12.30 -3.15 14.55
N HIS A 106 11.00 -3.01 14.24
CA HIS A 106 10.00 -2.56 15.21
C HIS A 106 9.75 -3.55 16.35
N VAL A 107 9.91 -4.86 16.10
CA VAL A 107 9.87 -5.88 17.16
C VAL A 107 11.03 -5.71 18.14
N VAL A 108 12.24 -5.38 17.65
CA VAL A 108 13.43 -5.25 18.50
C VAL A 108 13.44 -3.92 19.27
N TYR A 109 13.11 -2.81 18.61
CA TYR A 109 13.31 -1.45 19.15
C TYR A 109 12.03 -0.68 19.47
N GLY A 110 10.87 -1.21 19.08
CA GLY A 110 9.59 -0.50 19.19
C GLY A 110 9.43 0.60 18.14
N TRP A 111 8.26 1.23 18.16
CA TRP A 111 7.92 2.31 17.25
C TRP A 111 8.44 3.66 17.77
N ARG A 112 8.78 4.55 16.84
CA ARG A 112 9.03 5.95 17.18
C ARG A 112 7.70 6.62 17.55
N GLU A 113 7.71 7.40 18.63
CA GLU A 113 6.57 8.24 19.01
C GLU A 113 6.76 9.71 18.57
N PRO A 114 5.71 10.37 18.06
CA PRO A 114 4.39 9.81 17.77
C PRO A 114 4.43 8.88 16.56
N ARG A 115 3.71 7.76 16.65
CA ARG A 115 3.58 6.79 15.55
C ARG A 115 2.84 7.34 14.34
N TRP A 116 1.78 8.10 14.63
CA TRP A 116 0.91 8.71 13.63
C TRP A 116 0.93 10.22 13.79
N ARG A 117 0.87 10.93 12.66
CA ARG A 117 0.74 12.38 12.61
C ARG A 117 -0.57 12.76 11.95
N SER A 118 -1.37 13.61 12.60
CA SER A 118 -2.56 14.19 11.96
C SER A 118 -2.12 15.09 10.80
N ILE A 119 -2.68 14.84 9.62
CA ILE A 119 -2.60 15.77 8.48
C ILE A 119 -3.90 16.59 8.37
N GLY A 120 -4.75 16.53 9.40
CA GLY A 120 -6.02 17.23 9.49
C GLY A 120 -7.12 16.66 8.59
N GLY A 121 -8.32 17.24 8.69
CA GLY A 121 -9.48 16.90 7.86
C GLY A 121 -9.83 17.94 6.79
N GLY A 122 -9.10 19.06 6.70
CA GLY A 122 -9.41 20.14 5.76
C GLY A 122 -10.55 21.09 6.18
N GLY A 123 -10.91 21.10 7.47
CA GLY A 123 -11.87 22.02 8.09
C GLY A 123 -13.34 21.81 7.70
N GLY A 124 -14.23 21.65 8.70
CA GLY A 124 -15.69 21.67 8.51
C GLY A 124 -16.46 20.60 9.31
N ASP A 125 -17.71 20.92 9.65
CA ASP A 125 -18.63 20.18 10.54
C ASP A 125 -19.10 18.79 10.02
N ALA A 126 -18.60 18.34 8.86
CA ALA A 126 -19.13 17.19 8.14
C ALA A 126 -18.03 16.16 7.83
N GLY A 127 -18.13 14.94 8.37
CA GLY A 127 -17.06 13.94 8.38
C GLY A 127 -16.57 13.43 7.00
N VAL A 128 -15.42 12.73 7.01
CA VAL A 128 -14.82 12.06 5.83
C VAL A 128 -15.66 10.86 5.43
N ARG A 129 -16.25 10.86 4.24
CA ARG A 129 -17.03 9.73 3.68
C ARG A 129 -16.16 8.76 2.88
N GLY A 130 -15.11 9.24 2.21
CA GLY A 130 -14.20 8.43 1.40
C GLY A 130 -12.78 8.95 1.45
N LEU A 131 -11.81 8.04 1.35
CA LEU A 131 -10.38 8.31 1.31
C LEU A 131 -9.78 7.47 0.17
N VAL A 132 -8.97 8.07 -0.69
CA VAL A 132 -8.33 7.42 -1.83
C VAL A 132 -6.89 7.90 -1.92
N MET A 133 -5.97 6.95 -2.03
CA MET A 133 -4.59 7.22 -2.42
C MET A 133 -4.46 6.99 -3.93
N VAL A 134 -4.00 8.00 -4.67
CA VAL A 134 -3.67 7.87 -6.09
C VAL A 134 -2.16 7.81 -6.23
N SER A 135 -1.66 6.72 -6.80
CA SER A 135 -0.23 6.54 -7.06
C SER A 135 -0.01 6.13 -8.50
N SER A 136 0.96 6.76 -9.15
CA SER A 136 1.48 6.33 -10.44
C SER A 136 2.15 4.96 -10.34
N THR A 137 2.15 4.21 -11.44
CA THR A 137 2.87 2.94 -11.53
C THR A 137 4.37 3.13 -11.77
N SER A 138 4.84 4.37 -11.97
CA SER A 138 6.26 4.66 -12.12
C SER A 138 6.98 4.50 -10.78
N THR A 139 7.74 3.42 -10.67
CA THR A 139 8.71 3.10 -9.60
C THR A 139 9.95 3.99 -9.62
N SER A 140 9.81 5.23 -10.09
CA SER A 140 10.95 6.13 -10.17
C SER A 140 11.17 6.67 -8.76
N SER A 141 12.07 6.02 -8.02
CA SER A 141 12.82 6.51 -6.84
C SER A 141 12.02 7.25 -5.74
N VAL A 142 12.30 6.93 -4.47
CA VAL A 142 11.87 7.71 -3.28
C VAL A 142 12.19 9.23 -3.41
N TRP A 143 13.07 9.60 -4.34
CA TRP A 143 13.48 10.98 -4.62
C TRP A 143 12.72 11.70 -5.75
N ASP A 144 11.85 11.04 -6.52
CA ASP A 144 11.07 11.74 -7.54
C ASP A 144 9.81 12.39 -6.97
N LYS A 145 9.54 13.59 -7.47
CA LYS A 145 8.30 14.30 -7.18
C LYS A 145 7.11 13.45 -7.68
N PRO A 146 6.05 13.26 -6.88
CA PRO A 146 4.86 12.52 -7.31
C PRO A 146 4.31 13.06 -8.63
N ALA A 147 3.79 12.17 -9.49
CA ALA A 147 3.21 12.57 -10.76
C ALA A 147 2.05 13.56 -10.54
N ARG A 148 1.75 14.39 -11.56
CA ARG A 148 0.60 15.31 -11.47
C ARG A 148 -0.68 14.49 -11.26
N GLY A 149 -1.26 14.57 -10.06
CA GLY A 149 -2.46 13.83 -9.67
C GLY A 149 -2.22 12.74 -8.62
N ASP A 150 -0.96 12.39 -8.33
CA ASP A 150 -0.64 11.53 -7.20
C ASP A 150 -0.85 12.27 -5.87
N GLY A 151 -1.29 11.53 -4.87
CA GLY A 151 -1.57 12.05 -3.54
C GLY A 151 -2.88 11.53 -2.94
N ILE A 152 -3.19 12.06 -1.77
CA ILE A 152 -4.35 11.64 -0.99
C ILE A 152 -5.52 12.54 -1.32
N TYR A 153 -6.66 11.92 -1.60
CA TYR A 153 -7.93 12.59 -1.81
C TYR A 153 -8.94 12.12 -0.79
N GLN A 154 -9.76 13.05 -0.30
CA GLN A 154 -10.89 12.73 0.56
C GLN A 154 -12.19 13.25 -0.04
N LEU A 155 -13.25 12.47 0.13
CA LEU A 155 -14.63 12.86 -0.10
C LEU A 155 -15.28 13.15 1.25
N ARG A 156 -15.82 14.35 1.43
CA ARG A 156 -16.61 14.72 2.62
C ARG A 156 -18.06 14.25 2.46
N SER A 157 -18.78 14.12 3.58
CA SER A 157 -20.21 13.79 3.56
C SER A 157 -21.09 14.84 2.86
N THR A 158 -20.59 16.07 2.69
CA THR A 158 -21.24 17.13 1.90
C THR A 158 -21.05 17.01 0.39
N GLY A 159 -20.31 16.00 -0.10
CA GLY A 159 -19.94 15.86 -1.50
C GLY A 159 -18.64 16.60 -1.90
N LYS A 160 -18.11 17.45 -1.02
CA LYS A 160 -16.84 18.16 -1.26
C LYS A 160 -15.67 17.18 -1.41
N VAL A 161 -14.83 17.38 -2.43
CA VAL A 161 -13.60 16.61 -2.63
C VAL A 161 -12.40 17.49 -2.33
N LEU A 162 -11.48 17.00 -1.50
CA LEU A 162 -10.24 17.68 -1.15
C LEU A 162 -9.03 16.85 -1.57
N TYR A 163 -7.99 17.53 -2.04
CA TYR A 163 -6.67 16.98 -2.33
C TYR A 163 -5.67 17.43 -1.25
N TYR A 164 -4.90 16.51 -0.69
CA TYR A 164 -3.79 16.86 0.18
C TYR A 164 -2.58 17.24 -0.67
N SER A 165 -2.27 18.54 -0.73
CA SER A 165 -1.05 19.01 -1.36
C SER A 165 0.09 18.93 -0.34
N PRO A 166 1.09 18.04 -0.51
CA PRO A 166 2.25 18.04 0.34
C PRO A 166 3.02 19.36 0.15
N SER A 167 3.52 19.96 1.24
CA SER A 167 4.45 21.09 1.12
C SER A 167 5.71 20.60 0.40
N SER A 168 6.15 21.29 -0.64
CA SER A 168 7.43 21.03 -1.29
C SER A 168 8.58 21.34 -0.31
N GLY A 169 9.01 20.35 0.46
CA GLY A 169 10.05 20.49 1.50
C GLY A 169 10.88 19.22 1.65
N THR A 170 12.03 19.20 0.96
CA THR A 170 13.27 18.48 1.26
C THR A 170 13.17 17.23 2.16
N GLY A 171 12.95 16.04 1.56
CA GLY A 171 13.53 14.73 1.94
C GLY A 171 13.66 14.32 3.41
N THR A 172 12.98 14.96 4.36
CA THR A 172 13.22 14.86 5.80
C THR A 172 11.92 14.85 6.61
N GLY A 173 10.84 14.28 6.04
CA GLY A 173 9.62 13.89 6.78
C GLY A 173 8.85 14.99 7.54
N THR A 174 9.25 16.26 7.43
CA THR A 174 8.79 17.35 8.32
C THR A 174 7.84 18.34 7.66
N GLY A 175 7.47 18.15 6.39
CA GLY A 175 6.58 19.06 5.67
C GLY A 175 5.11 19.00 6.15
N THR A 176 4.56 20.15 6.55
CA THR A 176 3.13 20.33 6.80
C THR A 176 2.42 20.64 5.47
N GLY A 177 1.70 19.68 4.90
CA GLY A 177 0.86 19.90 3.71
C GLY A 177 -0.45 20.61 4.02
N THR A 178 -1.21 20.95 2.98
CA THR A 178 -2.51 21.62 3.10
C THR A 178 -3.57 20.94 2.25
N TRP A 179 -4.79 20.86 2.78
CA TRP A 179 -5.95 20.37 2.03
C TRP A 179 -6.50 21.45 1.10
N LEU A 180 -6.56 21.15 -0.19
CA LEU A 180 -7.10 22.00 -1.24
C LEU A 180 -8.46 21.47 -1.68
N SER A 181 -9.48 22.32 -1.72
CA SER A 181 -10.79 21.95 -2.29
C SER A 181 -10.68 21.85 -3.81
N ILE A 182 -11.01 20.70 -4.38
CA ILE A 182 -11.00 20.46 -5.83
C ILE A 182 -12.40 20.20 -6.42
N ASP A 183 -13.40 19.96 -5.56
CA ASP A 183 -14.81 19.86 -5.94
C ASP A 183 -15.69 20.23 -4.73
N ASN A 184 -16.90 20.78 -4.96
CA ASN A 184 -17.86 21.12 -3.91
C ASN A 184 -19.31 20.73 -4.29
N ASN A 185 -19.46 19.78 -5.20
CA ASN A 185 -20.74 19.29 -5.65
C ASN A 185 -21.32 18.30 -4.64
N LYS A 186 -22.49 18.62 -4.10
CA LYS A 186 -23.22 17.79 -3.12
C LYS A 186 -23.63 16.42 -3.66
N ASP A 187 -23.69 16.28 -4.99
CA ASP A 187 -24.12 15.05 -5.63
C ASP A 187 -22.98 14.03 -5.72
N THR A 188 -21.72 14.42 -5.43
CA THR A 188 -20.58 13.50 -5.39
C THR A 188 -20.75 12.48 -4.26
N VAL A 189 -20.85 11.20 -4.62
CA VAL A 189 -21.05 10.08 -3.67
C VAL A 189 -19.89 9.12 -3.61
N GLN A 190 -18.97 9.20 -4.57
CA GLN A 190 -17.79 8.32 -4.65
C GLN A 190 -16.66 8.99 -5.40
N ILE A 191 -15.43 8.73 -4.95
CA ILE A 191 -14.18 9.01 -5.66
C ILE A 191 -13.36 7.72 -5.78
N THR A 192 -12.57 7.59 -6.83
CA THR A 192 -11.59 6.51 -7.03
C THR A 192 -10.46 7.03 -7.91
N GLY A 193 -9.28 6.44 -7.83
CA GLY A 193 -8.17 6.83 -8.70
C GLY A 193 -7.06 5.80 -8.76
N ALA A 194 -6.32 5.86 -9.86
CA ALA A 194 -5.16 5.03 -10.15
C ALA A 194 -4.30 5.75 -11.19
N ASN A 195 -3.00 5.50 -11.16
CA ASN A 195 -2.05 6.01 -12.14
C ASN A 195 -2.12 7.53 -12.40
N GLY A 196 -2.17 8.33 -11.33
CA GLY A 196 -2.30 9.79 -11.41
C GLY A 196 -3.68 10.32 -11.86
N PHE A 197 -4.65 9.44 -12.13
CA PHE A 197 -6.01 9.84 -12.51
C PHE A 197 -6.98 9.71 -11.34
N LEU A 198 -7.79 10.75 -11.14
CA LEU A 198 -8.89 10.77 -10.20
C LEU A 198 -10.23 10.85 -10.95
N TYR A 199 -11.20 10.10 -10.45
CA TYR A 199 -12.55 10.05 -10.97
C TYR A 199 -13.56 10.23 -9.85
N GLN A 200 -14.75 10.73 -10.19
CA GLN A 200 -15.87 10.82 -9.27
C GLN A 200 -17.16 10.33 -9.94
N ARG A 201 -18.08 9.84 -9.09
CA ARG A 201 -19.45 9.49 -9.46
C ARG A 201 -20.43 10.33 -8.66
N HIS A 202 -21.44 10.86 -9.35
CA HIS A 202 -22.56 11.56 -8.72
C HIS A 202 -23.70 10.60 -8.38
N VAL A 203 -24.64 11.06 -7.54
CA VAL A 203 -25.77 10.25 -7.04
C VAL A 203 -26.65 9.69 -8.16
N ASP A 204 -26.77 10.42 -9.27
CA ASP A 204 -27.50 10.01 -10.48
C ASP A 204 -26.71 9.01 -11.35
N GLY A 205 -25.50 8.64 -10.94
CA GLY A 205 -24.62 7.70 -11.63
C GLY A 205 -23.76 8.32 -12.74
N SER A 206 -23.85 9.63 -13.00
CA SER A 206 -22.94 10.30 -13.94
C SER A 206 -21.48 10.26 -13.44
N ILE A 207 -20.54 10.21 -14.39
CA ILE A 207 -19.12 9.93 -14.11
C ILE A 207 -18.24 11.04 -14.71
N TYR A 208 -17.26 11.48 -13.92
CA TYR A 208 -16.34 12.55 -14.29
C TYR A 208 -14.88 12.16 -14.02
N LYS A 209 -13.96 12.64 -14.86
CA LYS A 209 -12.50 12.55 -14.70
C LYS A 209 -11.93 13.90 -14.31
N TYR A 210 -11.14 13.98 -13.25
CA TYR A 210 -10.46 15.21 -12.86
C TYR A 210 -9.38 15.58 -13.89
N ARG A 211 -9.28 16.86 -14.26
CA ARG A 211 -8.27 17.34 -15.22
C ARG A 211 -6.88 17.56 -14.59
N GLY A 212 -6.75 17.42 -13.27
CA GLY A 212 -5.48 17.59 -12.56
C GLY A 212 -5.18 19.04 -12.18
N THR A 213 -6.10 19.98 -12.36
CA THR A 213 -5.92 21.39 -12.00
C THR A 213 -7.23 22.04 -11.55
N GLY A 214 -7.14 22.89 -10.51
CA GLY A 214 -8.25 23.66 -9.98
C GLY A 214 -9.45 22.79 -9.57
N SER A 215 -10.62 23.12 -10.13
CA SER A 215 -11.85 22.36 -9.95
C SER A 215 -12.43 21.89 -11.28
N GLU A 216 -11.55 21.57 -12.24
CA GLU A 216 -11.95 21.18 -13.58
C GLU A 216 -12.17 19.67 -13.70
N TRP A 217 -13.38 19.30 -14.13
CA TRP A 217 -13.79 17.92 -14.32
C TRP A 217 -14.30 17.70 -15.74
N GLN A 218 -13.84 16.63 -16.39
CA GLN A 218 -14.34 16.17 -17.68
C GLN A 218 -15.52 15.22 -17.44
N TYR A 219 -16.69 15.56 -17.99
CA TYR A 219 -17.81 14.63 -18.07
C TYR A 219 -17.50 13.47 -19.01
N ILE A 220 -17.57 12.23 -18.53
CA ILE A 220 -17.20 11.02 -19.29
C ILE A 220 -18.29 9.94 -19.28
N GLY A 221 -19.30 10.03 -18.43
CA GLY A 221 -20.40 9.05 -18.37
C GLY A 221 -21.72 9.74 -18.04
N ALA A 222 -22.77 9.41 -18.81
CA ALA A 222 -24.09 9.98 -18.60
C ALA A 222 -24.77 9.47 -17.32
N ALA A 223 -25.70 10.27 -16.79
CA ALA A 223 -26.54 9.91 -15.67
C ALA A 223 -27.19 8.54 -15.93
N ASN A 224 -26.98 7.63 -15.00
CA ASN A 224 -27.43 6.26 -15.06
C ASN A 224 -27.49 5.67 -13.65
N GLU A 225 -28.70 5.64 -13.08
CA GLU A 225 -28.94 5.14 -11.72
C GLU A 225 -28.57 3.65 -11.55
N ASN A 226 -28.37 2.91 -12.66
CA ASN A 226 -27.87 1.54 -12.61
C ASN A 226 -26.41 1.47 -12.13
N VAL A 227 -25.59 2.51 -12.33
CA VAL A 227 -24.17 2.51 -11.92
C VAL A 227 -24.07 2.40 -10.39
N MET A 228 -23.57 1.26 -9.91
CA MET A 228 -23.43 0.92 -8.49
C MET A 228 -22.08 1.36 -7.95
N ASP A 229 -21.03 1.15 -8.74
CA ASP A 229 -19.65 1.32 -8.33
C ASP A 229 -18.77 1.78 -9.51
N ILE A 230 -17.70 2.51 -9.21
CA ILE A 230 -16.62 2.83 -10.16
C ILE A 230 -15.27 2.43 -9.57
N VAL A 231 -14.44 1.78 -10.37
CA VAL A 231 -13.11 1.28 -9.97
C VAL A 231 -12.08 1.77 -10.97
N ALA A 232 -11.04 2.46 -10.48
CA ALA A 232 -9.90 2.85 -11.29
C ALA A 232 -8.77 1.82 -11.12
N ALA A 233 -8.15 1.43 -12.23
CA ALA A 233 -7.02 0.52 -12.23
C ALA A 233 -6.17 0.77 -13.48
N ALA A 234 -4.85 0.63 -13.35
CA ALA A 234 -3.90 1.05 -14.37
C ALA A 234 -4.23 2.47 -14.87
N ASP A 235 -4.35 2.66 -16.18
CA ASP A 235 -4.71 3.93 -16.83
C ASP A 235 -6.21 4.08 -17.16
N GLN A 236 -7.08 3.25 -16.57
CA GLN A 236 -8.48 3.10 -16.98
C GLN A 236 -9.46 3.21 -15.81
N ILE A 237 -10.75 3.39 -16.15
CA ILE A 237 -11.86 3.31 -15.20
C ILE A 237 -12.91 2.31 -15.67
N TYR A 238 -13.44 1.58 -14.72
CA TYR A 238 -14.47 0.57 -14.87
C TYR A 238 -15.71 1.00 -14.08
N LEU A 239 -16.88 0.67 -14.59
CA LEU A 239 -18.14 0.78 -13.86
C LEU A 239 -18.75 -0.60 -13.66
N LEU A 240 -19.47 -0.75 -12.56
CA LEU A 240 -20.30 -1.91 -12.25
C LEU A 240 -21.75 -1.45 -12.12
N GLY A 241 -22.64 -2.04 -12.90
CA GLY A 241 -24.09 -1.86 -12.82
C GLY A 241 -24.75 -2.77 -11.77
N ARG A 242 -25.93 -2.39 -11.26
CA ARG A 242 -26.74 -3.22 -10.34
C ARG A 242 -27.27 -4.49 -11.00
N ASP A 243 -27.40 -4.46 -12.32
CA ASP A 243 -27.73 -5.59 -13.18
C ASP A 243 -26.52 -6.46 -13.55
N GLY A 244 -25.34 -6.17 -13.00
CA GLY A 244 -24.11 -6.92 -13.25
C GLY A 244 -23.37 -6.54 -14.53
N LEU A 245 -23.83 -5.54 -15.28
CA LEU A 245 -23.11 -5.01 -16.42
C LEU A 245 -21.77 -4.41 -15.96
N ILE A 246 -20.69 -4.72 -16.67
CA ILE A 246 -19.38 -4.10 -16.45
C ILE A 246 -18.94 -3.46 -17.76
N ALA A 247 -18.65 -2.17 -17.69
CA ALA A 247 -18.11 -1.40 -18.80
C ALA A 247 -16.83 -0.70 -18.40
N ARG A 248 -15.98 -0.44 -19.40
CA ARG A 248 -14.66 0.14 -19.24
C ARG A 248 -14.50 1.36 -20.13
N TRP A 249 -13.86 2.38 -19.59
CA TRP A 249 -13.43 3.57 -20.32
C TRP A 249 -11.91 3.67 -20.29
N THR A 250 -11.29 3.67 -21.48
CA THR A 250 -9.83 3.62 -21.63
C THR A 250 -9.18 5.00 -21.76
N GLY A 251 -9.99 6.06 -21.83
CA GLY A 251 -9.51 7.40 -22.14
C GLY A 251 -9.00 7.54 -23.57
N GLY A 252 -8.94 8.80 -24.04
CA GLY A 252 -8.33 9.15 -25.31
C GLY A 252 -7.15 10.08 -25.07
N THR A 253 -5.98 9.73 -25.58
CA THR A 253 -4.87 10.66 -25.78
C THR A 253 -4.94 11.34 -27.16
N GLY A 254 -6.00 11.10 -27.93
CA GLY A 254 -6.20 11.62 -29.29
C GLY A 254 -7.53 12.36 -29.49
N THR A 255 -7.56 13.18 -30.55
CA THR A 255 -8.66 14.06 -30.98
C THR A 255 -9.82 13.34 -31.69
N SER A 256 -9.86 12.00 -31.74
CA SER A 256 -10.91 11.24 -32.41
C SER A 256 -12.02 10.78 -31.44
N GLN A 257 -13.26 10.82 -31.93
CA GLN A 257 -14.52 10.54 -31.23
C GLN A 257 -14.75 9.06 -30.84
N GLN A 258 -13.71 8.26 -30.64
CA GLN A 258 -13.82 6.86 -30.20
C GLN A 258 -13.77 6.75 -28.67
N GLN A 259 -14.28 7.76 -27.97
CA GLN A 259 -14.31 7.86 -26.51
C GLN A 259 -15.65 7.32 -26.01
N GLN A 260 -15.77 6.00 -25.88
CA GLN A 260 -16.99 5.37 -25.42
C GLN A 260 -16.71 4.29 -24.38
N TRP A 261 -17.62 4.19 -23.42
CA TRP A 261 -17.71 3.05 -22.53
C TRP A 261 -17.90 1.78 -23.36
N THR A 262 -16.99 0.83 -23.21
CA THR A 262 -17.08 -0.47 -23.86
C THR A 262 -17.57 -1.48 -22.83
N THR A 263 -18.69 -2.14 -23.11
CA THR A 263 -19.15 -3.26 -22.30
C THR A 263 -18.17 -4.41 -22.42
N ILE A 264 -17.55 -4.80 -21.30
CA ILE A 264 -16.63 -5.94 -21.21
C ILE A 264 -17.30 -7.16 -20.58
N HIS A 265 -18.41 -6.94 -19.87
CA HIS A 265 -19.28 -7.99 -19.38
C HIS A 265 -20.74 -7.52 -19.49
N PRO A 266 -21.63 -8.27 -20.17
CA PRO A 266 -23.05 -7.91 -20.26
C PRO A 266 -23.73 -8.00 -18.89
N ALA A 267 -24.95 -7.46 -18.77
CA ALA A 267 -25.77 -7.68 -17.59
C ALA A 267 -25.93 -9.19 -17.30
N SER A 268 -25.91 -9.56 -16.03
CA SER A 268 -25.90 -10.94 -15.58
C SER A 268 -26.73 -11.15 -14.32
N SER A 269 -27.21 -12.39 -14.17
CA SER A 269 -27.91 -12.84 -12.97
C SER A 269 -27.28 -14.16 -12.50
N PRO A 270 -26.72 -14.22 -11.28
CA PRO A 270 -26.64 -13.13 -10.30
C PRO A 270 -25.64 -12.04 -10.72
N ALA A 271 -25.93 -10.80 -10.34
CA ALA A 271 -25.03 -9.68 -10.53
C ALA A 271 -23.84 -9.76 -9.55
N PRO A 272 -22.60 -9.46 -9.97
CA PRO A 272 -21.48 -9.27 -9.05
C PRO A 272 -21.72 -8.11 -8.08
N ILE A 273 -21.26 -8.30 -6.85
CA ILE A 273 -21.37 -7.32 -5.76
C ILE A 273 -20.10 -6.47 -5.61
N GLN A 274 -18.98 -6.95 -6.15
CA GLN A 274 -17.70 -6.26 -6.14
C GLN A 274 -16.88 -6.63 -7.38
N ILE A 275 -16.12 -5.68 -7.90
CA ILE A 275 -15.07 -5.91 -8.90
C ILE A 275 -13.75 -5.31 -8.42
N VAL A 276 -12.63 -5.96 -8.79
CA VAL A 276 -11.27 -5.42 -8.65
C VAL A 276 -10.49 -5.74 -9.90
N ILE A 277 -9.51 -4.90 -10.24
CA ILE A 277 -8.77 -4.99 -11.50
C ILE A 277 -7.27 -4.86 -11.20
N THR A 278 -6.46 -5.75 -11.78
CA THR A 278 -4.99 -5.72 -11.68
C THR A 278 -4.35 -4.66 -12.57
N ASP A 279 -3.07 -4.37 -12.37
CA ASP A 279 -2.31 -3.45 -13.22
C ASP A 279 -2.27 -3.96 -14.69
N SER A 280 -2.24 -5.28 -14.90
CA SER A 280 -2.39 -5.96 -16.19
C SER A 280 -3.84 -6.00 -16.71
N GLN A 281 -4.76 -5.28 -16.07
CA GLN A 281 -6.17 -5.16 -16.43
C GLN A 281 -6.95 -6.48 -16.31
N THR A 282 -6.48 -7.44 -15.52
CA THR A 282 -7.27 -8.63 -15.20
C THR A 282 -8.43 -8.23 -14.30
N LEU A 283 -9.66 -8.47 -14.76
CA LEU A 283 -10.89 -8.26 -14.02
C LEU A 283 -11.20 -9.47 -13.12
N TRP A 284 -11.45 -9.19 -11.85
CA TRP A 284 -11.98 -10.13 -10.87
C TRP A 284 -13.35 -9.68 -10.39
N LEU A 285 -14.25 -10.64 -10.19
CA LEU A 285 -15.64 -10.42 -9.80
C LEU A 285 -15.97 -11.31 -8.59
N LEU A 286 -16.65 -10.73 -7.61
CA LEU A 286 -17.25 -11.46 -6.49
C LEU A 286 -18.77 -11.47 -6.65
N LEU A 287 -19.38 -12.64 -6.64
CA LEU A 287 -20.83 -12.80 -6.59
C LEU A 287 -21.34 -12.85 -5.14
N ALA A 288 -22.62 -12.53 -4.93
CA ALA A 288 -23.27 -12.65 -3.61
C ALA A 288 -23.27 -14.07 -3.03
N SER A 289 -23.09 -15.10 -3.88
CA SER A 289 -22.91 -16.50 -3.47
C SER A 289 -21.51 -16.80 -2.92
N GLY A 290 -20.58 -15.85 -2.95
CA GLY A 290 -19.15 -16.05 -2.67
C GLY A 290 -18.35 -16.61 -3.84
N SER A 291 -18.98 -16.90 -4.98
CA SER A 291 -18.25 -17.36 -6.17
C SER A 291 -17.35 -16.27 -6.74
N LEU A 292 -16.13 -16.64 -7.11
CA LEU A 292 -15.14 -15.75 -7.73
C LEU A 292 -14.99 -16.07 -9.20
N LEU A 293 -15.05 -15.03 -10.02
CA LEU A 293 -14.84 -15.13 -11.46
C LEU A 293 -13.72 -14.20 -11.91
N ARG A 294 -13.06 -14.57 -12.99
CA ARG A 294 -11.94 -13.82 -13.58
C ARG A 294 -12.09 -13.72 -15.08
N SER A 295 -11.70 -12.57 -15.64
CA SER A 295 -11.51 -12.39 -17.07
C SER A 295 -10.31 -11.47 -17.32
N SER A 296 -9.46 -11.83 -18.28
CA SER A 296 -8.33 -10.99 -18.70
C SER A 296 -8.60 -10.42 -20.09
N PRO A 297 -7.98 -9.28 -20.46
CA PRO A 297 -8.08 -8.73 -21.81
C PRO A 297 -7.82 -9.81 -22.87
N PRO A 298 -8.61 -9.87 -23.96
CA PRO A 298 -9.63 -8.90 -24.39
C PRO A 298 -11.03 -9.09 -23.78
N TYR A 299 -11.15 -9.80 -22.65
CA TYR A 299 -12.41 -10.12 -21.96
C TYR A 299 -13.36 -11.01 -22.78
N SER A 300 -12.80 -11.95 -23.53
CA SER A 300 -13.58 -12.86 -24.39
C SER A 300 -14.25 -14.02 -23.63
N SER A 301 -13.80 -14.32 -22.41
CA SER A 301 -14.36 -15.38 -21.58
C SER A 301 -14.28 -15.05 -20.10
N LEU A 302 -15.25 -15.56 -19.35
CA LEU A 302 -15.30 -15.47 -17.90
C LEU A 302 -15.04 -16.86 -17.31
N GLN A 303 -14.09 -16.94 -16.40
CA GLN A 303 -13.68 -18.19 -15.75
C GLN A 303 -14.16 -18.19 -14.30
N LEU A 304 -14.85 -19.25 -13.88
CA LEU A 304 -15.12 -19.51 -12.47
C LEU A 304 -13.83 -20.03 -11.82
N VAL A 305 -13.31 -19.28 -10.84
CA VAL A 305 -12.04 -19.58 -10.17
C VAL A 305 -12.26 -20.22 -8.80
N ASP A 306 -13.32 -19.84 -8.11
CA ASP A 306 -13.63 -20.36 -6.77
C ASP A 306 -15.14 -20.37 -6.52
N THR A 307 -15.59 -21.35 -5.73
CA THR A 307 -16.96 -21.45 -5.24
C THR A 307 -16.91 -21.67 -3.74
N ASN A 308 -16.82 -20.57 -3.00
CA ASN A 308 -16.78 -20.59 -1.55
C ASN A 308 -17.74 -19.52 -0.98
N PRO A 309 -18.83 -19.91 -0.30
CA PRO A 309 -19.80 -18.96 0.25
C PRO A 309 -19.25 -18.07 1.38
N LEU A 310 -18.04 -18.37 1.89
CA LEU A 310 -17.38 -17.52 2.86
C LEU A 310 -16.75 -16.28 2.22
N ASN A 311 -16.42 -16.29 0.92
CA ASN A 311 -15.79 -15.12 0.28
C ASN A 311 -16.71 -13.90 0.39
N ALA A 312 -16.24 -12.86 1.08
CA ALA A 312 -17.03 -11.70 1.47
C ALA A 312 -16.52 -10.38 0.86
N ALA A 313 -15.22 -10.29 0.56
CA ALA A 313 -14.64 -9.16 -0.17
C ALA A 313 -13.40 -9.60 -0.95
N ILE A 314 -13.01 -8.81 -1.95
CA ILE A 314 -11.81 -9.03 -2.76
C ILE A 314 -10.97 -7.74 -2.83
N ALA A 315 -9.65 -7.90 -2.98
CA ALA A 315 -8.70 -6.81 -3.13
C ALA A 315 -7.58 -7.20 -4.10
N VAL A 316 -6.96 -6.20 -4.71
CA VAL A 316 -5.83 -6.40 -5.63
C VAL A 316 -4.73 -5.41 -5.30
N GLY A 317 -3.51 -5.92 -5.17
CA GLY A 317 -2.28 -5.14 -5.07
C GLY A 317 -1.40 -5.45 -6.27
N ALA A 318 -1.29 -4.51 -7.21
CA ALA A 318 -0.65 -4.74 -8.51
C ALA A 318 -1.25 -5.94 -9.26
N GLU A 319 -0.53 -7.07 -9.33
CA GLU A 319 -0.99 -8.32 -9.94
C GLU A 319 -1.54 -9.34 -8.94
N ASN A 320 -1.30 -9.12 -7.65
CA ASN A 320 -1.70 -10.06 -6.61
C ASN A 320 -3.18 -9.91 -6.28
N PHE A 321 -3.86 -11.03 -6.21
CA PHE A 321 -5.27 -11.11 -5.85
C PHE A 321 -5.43 -11.66 -4.43
N TYR A 322 -6.29 -11.01 -3.65
CA TYR A 322 -6.62 -11.38 -2.28
C TYR A 322 -8.12 -11.47 -2.10
N LYS A 323 -8.56 -12.36 -1.23
CA LYS A 323 -9.95 -12.47 -0.79
C LYS A 323 -10.02 -12.48 0.74
N LEU A 324 -11.01 -11.78 1.25
CA LEU A 324 -11.44 -11.84 2.65
C LEU A 324 -12.62 -12.80 2.74
N GLN A 325 -12.56 -13.71 3.70
CA GLN A 325 -13.67 -14.60 4.05
C GLN A 325 -14.43 -14.07 5.28
N SER A 326 -15.70 -14.45 5.41
CA SER A 326 -16.62 -13.99 6.46
C SER A 326 -16.28 -14.52 7.87
N ASP A 327 -15.42 -15.52 7.97
CA ASP A 327 -14.80 -16.00 9.22
C ASP A 327 -13.55 -15.20 9.62
N GLY A 328 -13.14 -14.24 8.79
CA GLY A 328 -12.01 -13.34 9.01
C GLY A 328 -10.68 -13.83 8.45
N GLN A 329 -10.66 -14.90 7.64
CA GLN A 329 -9.45 -15.29 6.92
C GLN A 329 -9.13 -14.34 5.77
N VAL A 330 -7.84 -14.02 5.60
CA VAL A 330 -7.33 -13.38 4.38
C VAL A 330 -6.53 -14.41 3.60
N VAL A 331 -6.89 -14.58 2.34
CA VAL A 331 -6.31 -15.60 1.45
C VAL A 331 -5.76 -14.94 0.19
N TRP A 332 -4.53 -15.29 -0.14
CA TRP A 332 -3.82 -14.86 -1.35
C TRP A 332 -3.87 -15.97 -2.40
N LEU A 333 -4.02 -15.58 -3.67
CA LEU A 333 -3.80 -16.49 -4.79
C LEU A 333 -2.34 -16.45 -5.21
N ASP A 334 -1.61 -17.54 -4.99
CA ASP A 334 -0.22 -17.66 -5.46
C ASP A 334 -0.21 -17.61 -7.01
N PRO A 335 0.45 -16.61 -7.64
CA PRO A 335 0.42 -16.43 -9.08
C PRO A 335 1.36 -17.40 -9.84
N VAL A 336 2.24 -18.10 -9.13
CA VAL A 336 3.20 -19.07 -9.70
C VAL A 336 2.63 -20.47 -9.58
N GLN A 337 2.20 -20.85 -8.38
CA GLN A 337 1.75 -22.19 -8.05
C GLN A 337 0.23 -22.37 -8.25
N TYR A 338 -0.51 -21.27 -8.43
CA TYR A 338 -1.95 -21.25 -8.71
C TYR A 338 -2.80 -21.96 -7.65
N PHE A 339 -2.48 -21.78 -6.36
CA PHE A 339 -3.33 -22.23 -5.26
C PHE A 339 -3.62 -21.12 -4.25
N TRP A 340 -4.62 -21.37 -3.41
CA TRP A 340 -5.04 -20.50 -2.32
C TRP A 340 -4.15 -20.67 -1.10
N SER A 341 -3.44 -19.62 -0.71
CA SER A 341 -2.62 -19.57 0.51
C SER A 341 -3.28 -18.69 1.56
N THR A 342 -3.61 -19.25 2.71
CA THR A 342 -4.08 -18.46 3.86
C THR A 342 -2.93 -17.65 4.41
N ILE A 343 -3.05 -16.33 4.36
CA ILE A 343 -2.03 -15.40 4.88
C ILE A 343 -2.42 -14.81 6.24
N GLU A 344 -3.70 -14.86 6.59
CA GLU A 344 -4.24 -14.53 7.92
C GLU A 344 -5.35 -15.52 8.28
N GLU A 345 -5.27 -16.10 9.48
CA GLU A 345 -6.14 -17.21 9.90
C GLU A 345 -7.50 -16.76 10.47
N ALA A 346 -7.60 -15.54 11.00
CA ALA A 346 -8.82 -14.97 11.55
C ALA A 346 -8.61 -13.51 11.97
N GLY A 347 -9.72 -12.78 12.18
CA GLY A 347 -9.72 -11.45 12.82
C GLY A 347 -9.98 -10.32 11.85
N SER A 348 -9.61 -10.49 10.57
CA SER A 348 -9.88 -9.51 9.52
C SER A 348 -11.37 -9.27 9.31
N VAL A 349 -11.72 -8.00 9.18
CA VAL A 349 -13.05 -7.53 8.77
C VAL A 349 -12.95 -6.58 7.57
N GLY A 350 -11.74 -6.43 7.01
CA GLY A 350 -11.48 -5.60 5.85
C GLY A 350 -10.06 -5.81 5.34
N VAL A 351 -9.93 -5.97 4.03
CA VAL A 351 -8.65 -6.08 3.33
C VAL A 351 -8.51 -4.95 2.32
N TYR A 352 -7.32 -4.35 2.26
CA TYR A 352 -6.93 -3.37 1.26
C TYR A 352 -5.56 -3.73 0.72
N ALA A 353 -5.33 -3.57 -0.58
CA ALA A 353 -4.05 -3.87 -1.20
C ALA A 353 -3.71 -2.81 -2.24
N VAL A 354 -2.41 -2.52 -2.38
CA VAL A 354 -1.86 -1.53 -3.30
C VAL A 354 -0.38 -1.84 -3.54
N GLY A 355 0.04 -1.93 -4.81
CA GLY A 355 1.40 -2.37 -5.12
C GLY A 355 1.71 -3.72 -4.47
N ALA A 356 2.82 -3.81 -3.74
CA ALA A 356 3.21 -4.99 -2.98
C ALA A 356 2.58 -5.07 -1.57
N PHE A 357 1.88 -4.02 -1.12
CA PHE A 357 1.40 -3.92 0.25
C PHE A 357 -0.02 -4.44 0.40
N VAL A 358 -0.25 -5.15 1.51
CA VAL A 358 -1.57 -5.67 1.92
C VAL A 358 -1.81 -5.25 3.35
N TYR A 359 -3.01 -4.76 3.61
CA TYR A 359 -3.45 -4.27 4.90
C TYR A 359 -4.69 -5.02 5.34
N SER A 360 -4.70 -5.42 6.60
CA SER A 360 -5.83 -6.07 7.26
C SER A 360 -6.32 -5.19 8.40
N ARG A 361 -7.63 -4.93 8.42
CA ARG A 361 -8.32 -4.25 9.51
C ARG A 361 -9.04 -5.30 10.33
N HIS A 362 -8.81 -5.34 11.63
CA HIS A 362 -9.49 -6.27 12.52
C HIS A 362 -10.74 -5.67 13.16
N GLY A 363 -11.61 -6.54 13.70
CA GLY A 363 -12.86 -6.15 14.36
C GLY A 363 -12.68 -5.26 15.61
N ASP A 364 -11.52 -5.34 16.27
CA ASP A 364 -11.14 -4.49 17.41
C ASP A 364 -10.62 -3.10 16.99
N GLY A 365 -10.53 -2.85 15.68
CA GLY A 365 -10.06 -1.61 15.09
C GLY A 365 -8.54 -1.55 14.90
N SER A 366 -7.79 -2.60 15.25
CA SER A 366 -6.36 -2.68 14.94
C SER A 366 -6.14 -2.77 13.42
N LEU A 367 -5.02 -2.20 12.98
CA LEU A 367 -4.59 -2.17 11.58
C LEU A 367 -3.27 -2.92 11.47
N TRP A 368 -3.14 -3.77 10.46
CA TRP A 368 -1.99 -4.62 10.25
C TRP A 368 -1.51 -4.55 8.81
N ARG A 369 -0.21 -4.66 8.59
CA ARG A 369 0.44 -4.75 7.28
C ARG A 369 1.09 -6.12 7.13
N TYR A 370 0.82 -6.79 6.02
CA TYR A 370 1.39 -8.11 5.73
C TYR A 370 2.89 -7.99 5.48
N THR A 371 3.70 -8.88 6.08
CA THR A 371 5.16 -8.80 5.91
C THR A 371 5.67 -9.46 4.63
N GLY A 372 4.83 -10.28 3.99
CA GLY A 372 5.25 -11.16 2.88
C GLY A 372 5.33 -12.63 3.30
N THR A 373 5.35 -12.93 4.60
CA THR A 373 5.34 -14.31 5.13
C THR A 373 3.95 -14.69 5.64
N PRO A 374 3.34 -15.81 5.19
CA PRO A 374 2.02 -16.23 5.66
C PRO A 374 1.95 -16.33 7.19
N GLY A 375 0.92 -15.74 7.79
CA GLY A 375 0.74 -15.67 9.24
C GLY A 375 1.60 -14.63 9.96
N VAL A 376 2.45 -13.88 9.25
CA VAL A 376 3.29 -12.83 9.85
C VAL A 376 2.78 -11.45 9.40
N TRP A 377 2.40 -10.65 10.38
CA TRP A 377 1.81 -9.33 10.18
C TRP A 377 2.42 -8.33 11.16
N GLU A 378 2.59 -7.11 10.69
CA GLU A 378 3.04 -5.98 11.48
C GLU A 378 1.84 -5.13 11.90
N MET A 379 1.61 -5.00 13.20
CA MET A 379 0.50 -4.18 13.72
C MET A 379 0.83 -2.69 13.56
N LEU A 380 0.22 -2.02 12.58
CA LEU A 380 0.29 -0.57 12.28
C LEU A 380 -0.49 0.32 13.24
N ASP A 381 -1.52 -0.21 13.89
CA ASP A 381 -2.33 0.50 14.87
C ASP A 381 -2.94 -0.51 15.85
N LYS A 382 -2.95 -0.18 17.14
CA LYS A 382 -3.55 -1.04 18.19
C LYS A 382 -5.06 -0.88 18.29
N GLY A 383 -5.65 0.12 17.63
CA GLY A 383 -7.08 0.40 17.70
C GLY A 383 -7.54 0.85 19.09
N ALA A 384 -8.85 0.76 19.33
CA ALA A 384 -9.53 1.32 20.51
C ALA A 384 -9.20 0.62 21.86
N GLY A 385 -8.49 -0.51 21.83
CA GLY A 385 -8.26 -1.39 22.99
C GLY A 385 -6.92 -1.19 23.71
N GLY A 386 -6.01 -0.36 23.21
CA GLY A 386 -4.73 -0.10 23.86
C GLY A 386 -4.84 0.92 24.99
N GLN A 387 -4.54 0.52 26.23
CA GLN A 387 -4.25 1.49 27.30
C GLN A 387 -2.93 2.20 26.99
N GLY A 388 -3.02 3.31 26.26
CA GLY A 388 -1.96 4.29 26.02
C GLY A 388 -2.65 5.63 25.78
N GLU A 389 -2.19 6.68 26.45
CA GLU A 389 -2.85 7.99 26.45
C GLU A 389 -2.92 8.58 25.03
N GLY A 390 -4.13 8.65 24.45
CA GLY A 390 -4.43 9.61 23.38
C GLY A 390 -4.90 9.09 22.01
N GLU A 391 -5.09 7.79 21.78
CA GLU A 391 -5.41 7.31 20.42
C GLU A 391 -6.86 6.83 20.25
N GLY A 392 -7.56 7.47 19.30
CA GLY A 392 -9.00 7.43 19.10
C GLY A 392 -9.55 6.10 18.58
N LYS A 393 -10.82 5.88 18.91
CA LYS A 393 -11.63 4.71 18.58
C LYS A 393 -11.92 4.63 17.07
N GLU A 394 -12.10 3.39 16.60
CA GLU A 394 -12.44 2.97 15.23
C GLU A 394 -11.32 3.18 14.20
N GLY A 395 -10.66 2.08 13.80
CA GLY A 395 -9.82 2.06 12.60
C GLY A 395 -10.71 2.41 11.39
N GLY A 396 -10.51 3.58 10.79
CA GLY A 396 -11.20 3.97 9.58
C GLY A 396 -10.69 3.22 8.35
N ARG A 397 -11.13 3.66 7.16
CA ARG A 397 -10.58 3.17 5.89
C ARG A 397 -9.07 3.48 5.85
N VAL A 398 -8.27 2.43 5.68
CA VAL A 398 -6.83 2.54 5.37
C VAL A 398 -6.67 2.75 3.87
N VAL A 399 -5.76 3.63 3.49
CA VAL A 399 -5.20 3.71 2.15
C VAL A 399 -3.69 3.75 2.26
N GLY A 400 -3.01 3.24 1.25
CA GLY A 400 -1.56 3.29 1.19
C GLY A 400 -1.10 3.61 -0.22
N ASP A 401 0.15 3.99 -0.36
CA ASP A 401 0.80 4.12 -1.66
C ASP A 401 1.62 2.87 -1.99
N ARG A 402 2.21 2.87 -3.19
CA ARG A 402 3.03 1.77 -3.69
C ARG A 402 4.46 1.76 -3.12
N THR A 403 4.77 2.69 -2.22
CA THR A 403 6.09 2.87 -1.58
C THR A 403 6.06 2.62 -0.07
N GLY A 404 4.90 2.22 0.48
CA GLY A 404 4.74 1.88 1.89
C GLY A 404 4.18 3.01 2.76
N GLY A 405 3.90 4.18 2.19
CA GLY A 405 3.17 5.24 2.87
C GLY A 405 1.76 4.77 3.25
N VAL A 406 1.33 5.07 4.48
CA VAL A 406 0.04 4.64 5.02
C VAL A 406 -0.72 5.82 5.60
N TRP A 407 -1.98 5.91 5.23
CA TRP A 407 -2.93 6.88 5.78
C TRP A 407 -4.19 6.20 6.25
N ALA A 408 -4.70 6.67 7.36
CA ALA A 408 -5.94 6.18 7.93
C ALA A 408 -6.82 7.35 8.37
N ARG A 409 -8.13 7.19 8.19
CA ARG A 409 -9.08 8.01 8.92
C ARG A 409 -9.11 7.52 10.38
N ARG A 410 -8.98 8.43 11.34
CA ARG A 410 -9.23 8.14 12.77
C ARG A 410 -10.43 8.96 13.25
N ASP A 411 -11.33 8.33 14.01
CA ASP A 411 -12.63 8.94 14.39
C ASP A 411 -12.58 9.82 15.65
N ALA A 412 -11.41 10.39 15.96
CA ALA A 412 -11.34 11.52 16.89
C ALA A 412 -11.95 12.77 16.22
N GLY A 413 -13.24 13.05 16.46
CA GLY A 413 -13.91 14.27 15.98
C GLY A 413 -14.44 14.20 14.53
N ALA A 414 -14.29 15.28 13.75
CA ALA A 414 -14.86 15.44 12.40
C ALA A 414 -14.20 14.58 11.28
N GLY A 415 -13.63 13.42 11.65
CA GLY A 415 -12.90 12.51 10.78
C GLY A 415 -11.58 13.11 10.31
N GLU A 416 -10.54 13.01 11.13
CA GLU A 416 -9.19 13.43 10.73
C GLU A 416 -8.50 12.33 9.92
N VAL A 417 -7.64 12.75 8.99
CA VAL A 417 -6.74 11.83 8.29
C VAL A 417 -5.39 11.90 8.99
N TRP A 418 -4.82 10.73 9.24
CA TRP A 418 -3.54 10.54 9.90
C TRP A 418 -2.61 9.80 8.96
N GLU A 419 -1.34 10.17 9.02
CA GLU A 419 -0.22 9.59 8.29
C GLU A 419 0.65 8.79 9.26
N LEU A 420 1.04 7.58 8.87
CA LEU A 420 2.06 6.80 9.56
C LEU A 420 3.42 7.45 9.28
N VAL A 421 4.12 7.90 10.33
CA VAL A 421 5.37 8.69 10.22
C VAL A 421 6.59 8.05 10.89
N SER A 422 6.38 6.90 11.51
CA SER A 422 7.35 6.17 12.32
C SER A 422 7.80 4.90 11.63
#